data_AF-A0A533UGZ6-F1
#
_entry.id   AF-A0A533UGZ6-F1
#
_cell.length_a   1.000
_cell.length_b   1.000
_cell.length_c   1.000
_cell.angle_alpha   90.00
_cell.angle_beta   90.00
_cell.angle_gamma   90.00
#
_symmetry.space_group_name_H-M   'P 1'
#
loop_
_entity.id
_entity.type
_entity.pdbx_description
1 polymer ?
#
loop_
_entity_poly.entity_id
_entity_poly.type
_entity_poly.pdbx_seq_one_letter_code
_entity_poly.pdbx_strand_id
1 'polypeptide(L)'
;MYLYIKLKAVIHQPHFFPYPGFFHKLSLADIYVIMDDVQYDKRWTNRNRIMATNGWTWLTVPINKDHKFLPNMLVEINNEMPWKEHHWKKIYQSYAKTKYFHLYKDYLESLYKKEWEFLFDLDFETTKKTIDWLDLKIEIIKESELHVKGESTERLINVCKAVGADTYVAGKGSKNYMEEKLFQKNNLKVEYQNYAPMQYSQRFT
;
A
#
# COMPACT_ATOMS: atom_id res chain seq x y z
N MET A 1 8.78 19.62 -32.34
CA MET A 1 9.60 18.98 -31.30
C MET A 1 8.65 18.47 -30.24
N TYR A 2 8.31 17.18 -30.26
CA TYR A 2 7.45 16.60 -29.22
C TYR A 2 8.26 16.51 -27.93
N LEU A 3 7.81 17.18 -26.86
CA LEU A 3 8.37 16.97 -25.53
C LEU A 3 8.05 15.52 -25.13
N TYR A 4 9.08 14.68 -25.06
CA TYR A 4 8.98 13.35 -24.48
C TYR A 4 8.82 13.54 -22.96
N ILE A 5 7.58 13.51 -22.48
CA ILE A 5 7.30 13.56 -21.05
C ILE A 5 7.64 12.17 -20.51
N LYS A 6 8.65 12.12 -19.63
CA LYS A 6 9.01 10.90 -18.92
C LYS A 6 7.86 10.56 -17.96
N LEU A 7 7.34 9.34 -18.04
CA LEU A 7 6.25 8.87 -17.20
C LEU A 7 6.70 7.67 -16.37
N LYS A 8 6.60 7.82 -15.05
CA LYS A 8 7.07 6.85 -14.06
C LYS A 8 5.90 6.16 -13.39
N ALA A 9 5.92 4.83 -13.36
CA ALA A 9 4.91 4.02 -12.68
C ALA A 9 5.50 3.28 -11.48
N VAL A 10 4.75 3.29 -10.37
CA VAL A 10 4.85 2.32 -9.29
C VAL A 10 3.74 1.30 -9.44
N ILE A 11 4.07 0.03 -9.29
CA ILE A 11 3.10 -1.07 -9.25
C ILE A 11 3.26 -1.78 -7.91
N HIS A 12 2.18 -1.92 -7.16
CA HIS A 12 2.26 -2.50 -5.82
C HIS A 12 0.92 -3.01 -5.29
N GLN A 13 0.97 -4.07 -4.49
CA GLN A 13 -0.19 -4.62 -3.80
C GLN A 13 -0.78 -3.63 -2.77
N PRO A 14 -2.10 -3.70 -2.50
CA PRO A 14 -2.73 -3.00 -1.39
C PRO A 14 -2.14 -3.44 -0.06
N HIS A 15 -1.99 -2.53 0.90
CA HIS A 15 -1.61 -2.86 2.28
C HIS A 15 -2.41 -2.04 3.29
N PHE A 16 -2.77 -2.65 4.42
CA PHE A 16 -3.38 -1.96 5.55
C PHE A 16 -2.38 -0.99 6.21
N PHE A 17 -2.59 0.32 6.04
CA PHE A 17 -1.67 1.39 6.48
C PHE A 17 -0.21 1.17 6.03
N PRO A 18 0.15 1.41 4.77
CA PRO A 18 1.50 1.12 4.27
C PRO A 18 2.63 1.79 5.10
N TYR A 19 3.82 1.18 5.10
CA TYR A 19 4.99 1.74 5.76
C TYR A 19 5.50 3.01 5.03
N PRO A 20 6.24 3.93 5.70
CA PRO A 20 6.61 5.21 5.08
C PRO A 20 7.44 5.11 3.79
N GLY A 21 8.27 4.07 3.66
CA GLY A 21 9.06 3.86 2.44
C GLY A 21 8.23 3.47 1.21
N PHE A 22 6.99 3.01 1.39
CA PHE A 22 6.02 2.87 0.30
C PHE A 22 5.62 4.24 -0.24
N PHE A 23 5.30 5.21 0.63
CA PHE A 23 4.93 6.56 0.22
C PHE A 23 6.10 7.35 -0.39
N HIS A 24 7.32 7.13 0.11
CA HIS A 24 8.52 7.63 -0.57
C HIS A 24 8.68 7.05 -1.98
N LYS A 25 8.28 5.79 -2.20
CA LYS A 25 8.27 5.22 -3.56
C LYS A 25 7.25 5.93 -4.45
N LEU A 26 6.05 6.18 -3.92
CA LEU A 26 5.00 6.91 -4.63
C LEU A 26 5.44 8.33 -4.99
N SER A 27 6.15 9.03 -4.10
CA SER A 27 6.64 10.39 -4.37
C SER A 27 7.69 10.47 -5.49
N LEU A 28 8.17 9.35 -6.02
CA LEU A 28 9.11 9.27 -7.15
C LEU A 28 8.41 8.99 -8.49
N ALA A 29 7.08 8.81 -8.50
CA ALA A 29 6.32 8.36 -9.64
C ALA A 29 5.10 9.26 -9.92
N ASP A 30 4.61 9.18 -11.15
CA ASP A 30 3.45 9.91 -11.62
C ASP A 30 2.17 9.06 -11.48
N ILE A 31 2.31 7.74 -11.63
CA ILE A 31 1.22 6.77 -11.57
C ILE A 31 1.50 5.70 -10.53
N TYR A 32 0.51 5.41 -9.70
CA TYR A 32 0.43 4.24 -8.84
C TYR A 32 -0.62 3.27 -9.37
N VAL A 33 -0.17 2.12 -9.86
CA VAL A 33 -1.06 0.99 -10.16
C VAL A 33 -1.16 0.09 -8.94
N ILE A 34 -2.35 0.02 -8.35
CA ILE A 34 -2.64 -0.85 -7.21
C ILE A 34 -3.05 -2.24 -7.71
N MET A 35 -2.33 -3.28 -7.26
CA MET A 35 -2.54 -4.66 -7.70
C MET A 35 -3.70 -5.30 -6.91
N ASP A 36 -4.92 -4.98 -7.30
CA ASP A 36 -6.15 -5.50 -6.71
C ASP A 36 -6.52 -6.90 -7.24
N ASP A 37 -6.06 -7.25 -8.44
CA ASP A 37 -6.28 -8.54 -9.11
C ASP A 37 -5.11 -9.53 -8.97
N VAL A 38 -4.40 -9.47 -7.84
CA VAL A 38 -3.44 -10.52 -7.45
C VAL A 38 -3.86 -11.22 -6.19
N GLN A 39 -3.45 -12.48 -6.06
CA GLN A 39 -3.76 -13.29 -4.90
C GLN A 39 -3.34 -12.59 -3.61
N TYR A 40 -4.23 -12.65 -2.64
CA TYR A 40 -4.00 -12.16 -1.29
C TYR A 40 -2.75 -12.77 -0.62
N ASP A 41 -1.98 -11.91 0.06
CA ASP A 41 -0.89 -12.30 0.95
C ASP A 41 -1.08 -11.73 2.36
N LYS A 42 -0.88 -12.56 3.38
CA LYS A 42 -1.12 -12.19 4.78
C LYS A 42 -0.04 -11.29 5.40
N ARG A 43 1.11 -11.05 4.74
CA ARG A 43 2.27 -10.44 5.42
C ARG A 43 1.94 -9.04 5.89
N TRP A 44 1.39 -8.22 4.99
CA TRP A 44 1.12 -6.80 5.21
C TRP A 44 -0.25 -6.33 4.70
N THR A 45 -0.92 -7.13 3.85
CA THR A 45 -2.23 -6.76 3.29
C THR A 45 -3.24 -6.54 4.39
N ASN A 46 -3.46 -7.51 5.29
CA ASN A 46 -4.48 -7.40 6.33
C ASN A 46 -3.96 -7.01 7.72
N ARG A 47 -2.70 -6.55 7.84
CA ARG A 47 -2.12 -6.29 9.16
C ARG A 47 -0.97 -5.30 9.16
N ASN A 48 -0.86 -4.59 10.27
CA ASN A 48 0.24 -3.67 10.54
C ASN A 48 0.61 -3.67 12.03
N ARG A 49 1.72 -3.03 12.39
CA ARG A 49 2.20 -2.92 13.77
C ARG A 49 2.12 -1.49 14.26
N ILE A 50 1.76 -1.34 15.53
CA ILE A 50 1.86 -0.09 16.27
C ILE A 50 2.73 -0.28 17.51
N MET A 51 3.30 0.81 18.01
CA MET A 51 4.02 0.81 19.28
C MET A 51 3.02 0.93 20.42
N ALA A 52 2.99 -0.04 21.33
CA ALA A 52 2.20 -0.02 22.55
C ALA A 52 3.13 0.02 23.78
N THR A 53 2.55 0.06 24.99
CA THR A 53 3.31 0.13 26.25
C THR A 53 4.29 -1.04 26.42
N ASN A 54 3.97 -2.22 25.87
CA ASN A 54 4.78 -3.43 25.98
C ASN A 54 5.56 -3.74 24.69
N GLY A 55 5.80 -2.72 23.86
CA GLY A 55 6.50 -2.84 22.58
C GLY A 55 5.55 -2.98 21.38
N TRP A 56 6.08 -3.50 20.27
CA TRP A 56 5.34 -3.65 19.02
C TRP A 56 4.19 -4.65 19.14
N THR A 57 2.98 -4.21 18.76
CA THR A 57 1.79 -5.06 18.70
C THR A 57 1.15 -5.04 17.33
N TRP A 58 0.56 -6.17 16.92
CA TRP A 58 -0.17 -6.27 15.66
C TRP A 58 -1.59 -5.72 15.78
N LEU A 59 -1.99 -5.00 14.74
CA LEU A 59 -3.36 -4.76 14.33
C LEU A 59 -3.60 -5.67 13.12
N THR A 60 -4.54 -6.61 13.21
CA THR A 60 -4.84 -7.57 12.14
C THR A 60 -6.33 -7.50 11.83
N VAL A 61 -6.66 -7.07 10.63
CA VAL A 61 -8.02 -7.12 10.09
C VAL A 61 -8.33 -8.60 9.80
N PRO A 62 -9.32 -9.19 10.46
CA PRO A 62 -9.68 -10.58 10.25
C PRO A 62 -10.32 -10.74 8.87
N ILE A 63 -10.02 -11.83 8.19
CA ILE A 63 -10.61 -12.17 6.89
C ILE A 63 -11.30 -13.53 6.98
N ASN A 64 -12.22 -13.79 6.06
CA ASN A 64 -12.78 -15.13 5.87
C ASN A 64 -11.67 -16.09 5.45
N LYS A 65 -11.54 -17.23 6.18
CA LYS A 65 -10.38 -18.12 6.02
C LYS A 65 -10.27 -18.73 4.63
N ASP A 66 -11.38 -18.87 3.95
CA ASP A 66 -11.47 -19.48 2.61
C ASP A 66 -11.07 -18.49 1.50
N HIS A 67 -10.94 -17.20 1.82
CA HIS A 67 -10.62 -16.15 0.85
C HIS A 67 -9.11 -15.97 0.65
N LYS A 68 -8.27 -16.79 1.28
CA LYS A 68 -6.79 -16.67 1.21
C LYS A 68 -6.20 -16.91 -0.18
N PHE A 69 -6.95 -17.54 -1.06
CA PHE A 69 -6.54 -17.84 -2.44
C PHE A 69 -7.24 -16.93 -3.45
N LEU A 70 -8.08 -16.01 -2.99
CA LEU A 70 -8.76 -15.06 -3.86
C LEU A 70 -7.85 -13.86 -4.20
N PRO A 71 -8.13 -13.17 -5.32
CA PRO A 71 -7.62 -11.84 -5.58
C PRO A 71 -7.95 -10.87 -4.44
N ASN A 72 -7.08 -9.90 -4.17
CA ASN A 72 -7.26 -8.92 -3.09
C ASN A 72 -8.63 -8.22 -3.14
N MET A 73 -9.13 -7.89 -4.34
CA MET A 73 -10.43 -7.25 -4.54
C MET A 73 -11.65 -8.08 -4.07
N LEU A 74 -11.51 -9.40 -3.87
CA LEU A 74 -12.59 -10.31 -3.45
C LEU A 74 -12.43 -10.80 -1.99
N VAL A 75 -11.44 -10.30 -1.26
CA VAL A 75 -11.22 -10.72 0.14
C VAL A 75 -12.18 -9.97 1.05
N GLU A 76 -13.09 -10.72 1.67
CA GLU A 76 -14.04 -10.21 2.66
C GLU A 76 -13.42 -10.16 4.06
N ILE A 77 -13.77 -9.11 4.79
CA ILE A 77 -13.44 -8.96 6.20
C ILE A 77 -14.41 -9.81 7.02
N ASN A 78 -13.88 -10.57 7.99
CA ASN A 78 -14.72 -11.27 8.96
C ASN A 78 -15.19 -10.27 10.04
N ASN A 79 -16.35 -9.67 9.81
CA ASN A 79 -16.97 -8.71 10.73
C ASN A 79 -17.74 -9.35 11.90
N GLU A 80 -17.79 -10.68 12.01
CA GLU A 80 -18.28 -11.35 13.23
C GLU A 80 -17.32 -11.11 14.41
N MET A 81 -16.06 -10.82 14.10
CA MET A 81 -15.06 -10.43 15.10
C MET A 81 -15.09 -8.92 15.37
N PRO A 82 -15.02 -8.46 16.63
CA PRO A 82 -15.05 -7.03 16.99
C PRO A 82 -13.70 -6.33 16.77
N TRP A 83 -13.09 -6.52 15.60
CA TRP A 83 -11.73 -6.05 15.31
C TRP A 83 -11.63 -4.52 15.29
N LYS A 84 -12.67 -3.82 14.84
CA LYS A 84 -12.70 -2.35 14.74
C LYS A 84 -12.55 -1.70 16.11
N GLU A 85 -13.36 -2.15 17.08
CA GLU A 85 -13.30 -1.67 18.47
C GLU A 85 -11.94 -1.97 19.10
N HIS A 86 -11.44 -3.19 18.93
CA HIS A 86 -10.14 -3.60 19.46
C HIS A 86 -8.98 -2.78 18.87
N HIS A 87 -9.00 -2.51 17.57
CA HIS A 87 -8.00 -1.69 16.90
C HIS A 87 -8.05 -0.25 17.40
N TRP A 88 -9.24 0.35 17.41
CA TRP A 88 -9.41 1.74 17.87
C TRP A 88 -8.94 1.93 19.31
N LYS A 89 -9.33 1.02 20.23
CA LYS A 89 -8.89 1.05 21.62
C LYS A 89 -7.37 1.01 21.74
N LYS A 90 -6.70 0.11 21.01
CA LYS A 90 -5.24 0.00 21.01
C LYS A 90 -4.56 1.27 20.47
N ILE A 91 -5.06 1.82 19.36
CA ILE A 91 -4.53 3.06 18.78
C ILE A 91 -4.69 4.22 19.75
N TYR A 92 -5.89 4.40 20.30
CA TYR A 92 -6.18 5.47 21.24
C TYR A 92 -5.28 5.38 22.48
N GLN A 93 -5.17 4.21 23.12
CA GLN A 93 -4.31 4.04 24.28
C GLN A 93 -2.83 4.35 23.98
N SER A 94 -2.35 3.91 22.80
CA SER A 94 -0.97 4.09 22.37
C SER A 94 -0.64 5.54 22.04
N TYR A 95 -1.55 6.25 21.36
CA TYR A 95 -1.26 7.55 20.76
C TYR A 95 -1.96 8.74 21.44
N ALA A 96 -2.96 8.57 22.30
CA ALA A 96 -3.77 9.68 22.86
C ALA A 96 -2.97 10.80 23.54
N LYS A 97 -1.79 10.50 24.12
CA LYS A 97 -0.91 11.51 24.74
C LYS A 97 0.29 11.91 23.88
N THR A 98 0.31 11.59 22.58
CA THR A 98 1.39 12.03 21.69
C THR A 98 1.09 13.42 21.14
N LYS A 99 2.15 14.16 20.81
CA LYS A 99 2.09 15.56 20.39
C LYS A 99 1.09 15.83 19.26
N TYR A 100 0.98 14.92 18.28
CA TYR A 100 0.24 15.17 17.05
C TYR A 100 -1.04 14.32 16.90
N PHE A 101 -1.38 13.44 17.85
CA PHE A 101 -2.53 12.54 17.67
C PHE A 101 -3.86 13.27 17.46
N HIS A 102 -4.03 14.44 18.07
CA HIS A 102 -5.23 15.27 17.90
C HIS A 102 -5.49 15.67 16.43
N LEU A 103 -4.45 15.74 15.58
CA LEU A 103 -4.60 16.03 14.15
C LEU A 103 -5.21 14.89 13.34
N TYR A 104 -5.14 13.65 13.87
CA TYR A 104 -5.53 12.43 13.15
C TYR A 104 -6.68 11.67 13.81
N LYS A 105 -6.94 11.94 15.10
CA LYS A 105 -7.86 11.20 15.95
C LYS A 105 -9.24 11.03 15.31
N ASP A 106 -9.85 12.13 14.87
CA ASP A 106 -11.25 12.11 14.42
C ASP A 106 -11.41 11.31 13.13
N TYR A 107 -10.46 11.43 12.21
CA TYR A 107 -10.44 10.59 11.01
C TYR A 107 -10.27 9.11 11.37
N LEU A 108 -9.28 8.78 12.20
CA LEU A 108 -9.03 7.39 12.60
C LEU A 108 -10.24 6.80 13.35
N GLU A 109 -10.89 7.56 14.21
CA GLU A 109 -12.11 7.13 14.90
C GLU A 109 -13.24 6.85 13.90
N SER A 110 -13.44 7.74 12.91
CA SER A 110 -14.44 7.56 11.87
C SER A 110 -14.17 6.34 10.99
N LEU A 111 -12.90 6.06 10.67
CA LEU A 111 -12.48 4.88 9.91
C LEU A 111 -12.92 3.57 10.58
N TYR A 112 -12.77 3.47 11.91
CA TYR A 112 -13.18 2.28 12.67
C TYR A 112 -14.68 2.26 13.00
N LYS A 113 -15.40 3.37 12.85
CA LYS A 113 -16.87 3.41 12.95
C LYS A 113 -17.55 3.03 11.63
N LYS A 114 -16.89 3.24 10.49
CA LYS A 114 -17.39 2.86 9.17
C LYS A 114 -17.51 1.33 9.04
N GLU A 115 -18.48 0.87 8.26
CA GLU A 115 -18.59 -0.52 7.85
C GLU A 115 -17.71 -0.81 6.65
N TRP A 116 -17.03 -1.96 6.68
CA TRP A 116 -16.09 -2.39 5.67
C TRP A 116 -16.38 -3.84 5.32
N GLU A 117 -16.81 -4.09 4.09
CA GLU A 117 -17.11 -5.44 3.59
C GLU A 117 -15.84 -6.10 3.04
N PHE A 118 -15.14 -5.41 2.14
CA PHE A 118 -13.92 -5.91 1.51
C PHE A 118 -12.65 -5.29 2.11
N LEU A 119 -11.61 -6.12 2.24
CA LEU A 119 -10.30 -5.70 2.74
C LEU A 119 -9.66 -4.65 1.83
N PHE A 120 -9.80 -4.83 0.51
CA PHE A 120 -9.27 -3.90 -0.48
C PHE A 120 -9.77 -2.46 -0.27
N ASP A 121 -11.07 -2.29 0.02
CA ASP A 121 -11.66 -0.95 0.19
C ASP A 121 -11.07 -0.23 1.41
N LEU A 122 -10.84 -0.96 2.50
CA LEU A 122 -10.18 -0.43 3.70
C LEU A 122 -8.71 -0.05 3.41
N ASP A 123 -7.97 -0.92 2.73
CA ASP A 123 -6.57 -0.68 2.37
C ASP A 123 -6.45 0.51 1.42
N PHE A 124 -7.36 0.62 0.44
CA PHE A 124 -7.44 1.72 -0.50
C PHE A 124 -7.76 3.04 0.21
N GLU A 125 -8.74 3.06 1.13
CA GLU A 125 -9.09 4.25 1.91
C GLU A 125 -7.90 4.74 2.75
N THR A 126 -7.27 3.84 3.52
CA THR A 126 -6.14 4.21 4.39
C THR A 126 -4.94 4.71 3.58
N THR A 127 -4.68 4.10 2.43
CA THR A 127 -3.63 4.52 1.50
C THR A 127 -3.94 5.90 0.91
N LYS A 128 -5.15 6.08 0.36
CA LYS A 128 -5.58 7.35 -0.24
C LYS A 128 -5.56 8.49 0.76
N LYS A 129 -5.99 8.26 2.01
CA LYS A 129 -5.92 9.28 3.04
C LYS A 129 -4.49 9.65 3.41
N THR A 130 -3.58 8.69 3.43
CA THR A 130 -2.18 8.98 3.73
C THR A 130 -1.50 9.74 2.58
N ILE A 131 -1.85 9.43 1.33
CA ILE A 131 -1.45 10.20 0.14
C ILE A 131 -1.90 11.66 0.27
N ASP A 132 -3.16 11.89 0.67
CA ASP A 132 -3.74 13.22 0.93
C ASP A 132 -2.99 13.97 2.05
N TRP A 133 -2.74 13.33 3.20
CA TRP A 133 -1.96 13.93 4.29
C TRP A 133 -0.52 14.30 3.91
N LEU A 134 0.07 13.58 2.97
CA LEU A 134 1.42 13.82 2.47
C LEU A 134 1.44 14.75 1.24
N ASP A 135 0.28 15.20 0.78
CA ASP A 135 0.09 16.01 -0.43
C ASP A 135 0.77 15.42 -1.69
N LEU A 136 0.76 14.09 -1.81
CA LEU A 136 1.39 13.43 -2.95
C LEU A 136 0.53 13.59 -4.20
N LYS A 137 1.12 14.14 -5.26
CA LYS A 137 0.50 14.25 -6.59
C LYS A 137 0.78 12.98 -7.37
N ILE A 138 -0.15 12.03 -7.30
CA ILE A 138 -0.04 10.75 -7.97
C ILE A 138 -1.40 10.30 -8.49
N GLU A 139 -1.43 9.83 -9.74
CA GLU A 139 -2.61 9.18 -10.31
C GLU A 139 -2.69 7.75 -9.79
N ILE A 140 -3.88 7.30 -9.38
CA ILE A 140 -4.08 5.94 -8.87
C ILE A 140 -4.99 5.18 -9.83
N ILE A 141 -4.52 4.03 -10.30
CA ILE A 141 -5.24 3.16 -11.23
C ILE A 141 -5.32 1.76 -10.62
N LYS A 142 -6.49 1.11 -10.72
CA LYS A 142 -6.61 -0.31 -10.32
C LYS A 142 -6.07 -1.19 -11.44
N GLU A 143 -5.27 -2.19 -11.10
CA GLU A 143 -4.70 -3.10 -12.09
C GLU A 143 -5.79 -3.86 -12.86
N SER A 144 -6.88 -4.23 -12.19
CA SER A 144 -8.03 -4.91 -12.80
C SER A 144 -8.66 -4.15 -13.97
N GLU A 145 -8.57 -2.82 -13.99
CA GLU A 145 -9.10 -1.94 -15.04
C GLU A 145 -8.22 -1.97 -16.32
N LEU A 146 -6.98 -2.45 -16.22
CA LEU A 146 -6.02 -2.47 -17.34
C LEU A 146 -6.14 -3.74 -18.19
N HIS A 147 -6.82 -4.78 -17.70
CA HIS A 147 -6.98 -6.08 -18.38
C HIS A 147 -5.67 -6.70 -18.91
N VAL A 148 -4.58 -6.46 -18.18
CA VAL A 148 -3.24 -6.96 -18.53
C VAL A 148 -3.10 -8.44 -18.17
N LYS A 149 -2.27 -9.15 -18.95
CA LYS A 149 -1.92 -10.55 -18.70
C LYS A 149 -0.43 -10.67 -18.35
N GLY A 150 -0.04 -11.87 -17.95
CA GLY A 150 1.34 -12.22 -17.61
C GLY A 150 1.53 -12.40 -16.11
N GLU A 151 2.70 -12.92 -15.75
CA GLU A 151 3.07 -13.20 -14.36
C GLU A 151 4.38 -12.52 -14.00
N SER A 152 4.62 -12.33 -12.70
CA SER A 152 5.89 -11.84 -12.16
C SER A 152 6.40 -10.58 -12.90
N THR A 153 7.60 -10.62 -13.49
CA THR A 153 8.21 -9.49 -14.20
C THR A 153 7.45 -9.10 -15.47
N GLU A 154 6.89 -10.08 -16.20
CA GLU A 154 6.14 -9.80 -17.43
C GLU A 154 4.88 -8.99 -17.13
N ARG A 155 4.17 -9.33 -16.05
CA ARG A 155 3.00 -8.57 -15.58
C ARG A 155 3.35 -7.11 -15.34
N LEU A 156 4.47 -6.83 -14.64
CA LEU A 156 4.92 -5.46 -14.37
C LEU A 156 5.21 -4.67 -15.67
N ILE A 157 5.84 -5.32 -16.65
CA ILE A 157 6.12 -4.72 -17.96
C ILE A 157 4.82 -4.39 -18.69
N ASN A 158 3.86 -5.32 -18.69
CA ASN A 158 2.59 -5.13 -19.37
C ASN A 158 1.75 -4.03 -18.73
N VAL A 159 1.75 -3.94 -17.39
CA VAL A 159 1.15 -2.80 -16.67
C VAL A 159 1.81 -1.48 -17.06
N CYS A 160 3.15 -1.40 -17.07
CA CYS A 160 3.86 -0.18 -17.47
C CYS A 160 3.46 0.27 -18.88
N LYS A 161 3.40 -0.67 -19.83
CA LYS A 161 2.96 -0.38 -21.20
C LYS A 161 1.52 0.10 -21.26
N ALA A 162 0.61 -0.53 -20.51
CA ALA A 162 -0.81 -0.18 -20.50
C ALA A 162 -1.06 1.25 -20.01
N VAL A 163 -0.28 1.72 -19.03
CA VAL A 163 -0.37 3.10 -18.51
C VAL A 163 0.58 4.08 -19.22
N GLY A 164 1.29 3.64 -20.26
CA GLY A 164 2.21 4.48 -21.04
C GLY A 164 3.51 4.87 -20.33
N ALA A 165 3.88 4.21 -19.23
CA ALA A 165 5.09 4.51 -18.48
C ALA A 165 6.35 4.00 -19.20
N ASP A 166 7.42 4.81 -19.20
CA ASP A 166 8.74 4.42 -19.71
C ASP A 166 9.69 3.95 -18.60
N THR A 167 9.33 4.20 -17.34
CA THR A 167 10.15 3.90 -16.17
C THR A 167 9.32 3.22 -15.09
N TYR A 168 9.77 2.05 -14.64
CA TYR A 168 9.25 1.37 -13.46
C TYR A 168 10.05 1.76 -12.22
N VAL A 169 9.37 2.27 -11.18
CA VAL A 169 9.97 2.61 -9.90
C VAL A 169 9.84 1.42 -8.94
N ALA A 170 10.97 0.76 -8.71
CA ALA A 170 11.08 -0.47 -7.96
C ALA A 170 11.48 -0.24 -6.50
N GLY A 171 11.00 -1.11 -5.61
CA GLY A 171 11.39 -1.11 -4.20
C GLY A 171 12.79 -1.70 -3.98
N LYS A 172 13.47 -1.36 -2.88
CA LYS A 172 14.84 -1.87 -2.61
C LYS A 172 14.92 -3.40 -2.57
N GLY A 173 13.84 -4.07 -2.16
CA GLY A 173 13.76 -5.54 -2.08
C GLY A 173 13.48 -6.26 -3.39
N SER A 174 13.13 -5.55 -4.47
CA SER A 174 12.70 -6.20 -5.73
C SER A 174 13.84 -6.77 -6.57
N LYS A 175 15.08 -6.38 -6.29
CA LYS A 175 16.28 -6.89 -6.98
C LYS A 175 16.41 -8.41 -6.95
N ASN A 176 15.82 -9.06 -5.93
CA ASN A 176 16.00 -10.49 -5.70
C ASN A 176 15.05 -11.36 -6.55
N TYR A 177 13.99 -10.81 -7.14
CA TYR A 177 12.97 -11.58 -7.86
C TYR A 177 12.56 -10.96 -9.21
N MET A 178 13.14 -9.81 -9.58
CA MET A 178 12.81 -9.08 -10.79
C MET A 178 13.89 -9.25 -11.86
N GLU A 179 13.47 -9.53 -13.10
CA GLU A 179 14.38 -9.70 -14.23
C GLU A 179 14.60 -8.37 -14.98
N GLU A 180 15.55 -7.55 -14.52
CA GLU A 180 15.84 -6.23 -15.12
C GLU A 180 16.10 -6.27 -16.64
N LYS A 181 16.71 -7.35 -17.14
CA LYS A 181 16.96 -7.53 -18.58
C LYS A 181 15.67 -7.57 -19.39
N LEU A 182 14.56 -8.04 -18.83
CA LEU A 182 13.27 -8.06 -19.52
C LEU A 182 12.71 -6.64 -19.67
N PHE A 183 12.89 -5.75 -18.69
CA PHE A 183 12.50 -4.35 -18.82
C PHE A 183 13.29 -3.67 -19.95
N GLN A 184 14.61 -3.85 -19.98
CA GLN A 184 15.47 -3.28 -21.02
C GLN A 184 15.07 -3.74 -22.43
N LYS A 185 14.80 -5.04 -22.60
CA LYS A 185 14.30 -5.60 -23.87
C LYS A 185 12.96 -4.99 -24.32
N ASN A 186 12.18 -4.47 -23.38
CA ASN A 186 10.90 -3.81 -23.64
C ASN A 186 10.98 -2.28 -23.64
N ASN A 187 12.19 -1.72 -23.74
CA ASN A 187 12.45 -0.27 -23.71
C ASN A 187 11.97 0.43 -22.43
N LEU A 188 11.92 -0.30 -21.31
CA LEU A 188 11.58 0.23 -19.99
C LEU A 188 12.83 0.39 -19.14
N LYS A 189 12.91 1.52 -18.44
CA LYS A 189 13.93 1.77 -17.41
C LYS A 189 13.44 1.26 -16.06
N VAL A 190 14.38 0.88 -15.21
CA VAL A 190 14.12 0.53 -13.81
C VAL A 190 14.86 1.53 -12.93
N GLU A 191 14.13 2.22 -12.06
CA GLU A 191 14.69 3.08 -11.02
C GLU A 191 14.43 2.47 -9.65
N TYR A 192 15.46 2.39 -8.81
CA TYR A 192 15.32 1.85 -7.46
C TYR A 192 15.14 2.95 -6.44
N GLN A 193 14.12 2.82 -5.58
CA GLN A 193 13.98 3.71 -4.44
C GLN A 193 15.22 3.61 -3.53
N ASN A 194 15.68 4.76 -3.03
CA ASN A 194 16.69 4.82 -1.99
C ASN A 194 16.10 5.39 -0.69
N TYR A 195 15.16 4.64 -0.11
CA TYR A 195 14.54 5.05 1.15
C TYR A 195 15.44 4.72 2.34
N ALA A 196 15.78 5.74 3.13
CA ALA A 196 16.42 5.61 4.43
C ALA A 196 15.42 6.06 5.51
N PRO A 197 15.02 5.19 6.46
CA PRO A 197 14.08 5.58 7.50
C PRO A 197 14.68 6.63 8.43
N MET A 198 13.97 7.74 8.60
CA MET A 198 14.30 8.73 9.64
C MET A 198 13.81 8.22 10.99
N GLN A 199 14.68 8.29 12.00
CA GLN A 199 14.29 8.03 13.37
C GLN A 199 13.53 9.23 13.92
N TYR A 200 12.45 8.96 14.64
CA TYR A 200 11.68 9.96 15.38
C TYR A 200 11.30 9.38 16.73
N SER A 201 11.15 10.24 17.73
CA SER A 201 10.78 9.82 19.08
C SER A 201 9.40 9.17 19.08
N GLN A 202 9.32 7.92 19.53
CA GLN A 202 8.05 7.26 19.81
C GLN A 202 7.82 7.28 21.33
N ARG A 203 6.55 7.34 21.74
CA ARG A 203 6.15 7.53 23.15
C ARG A 203 6.66 6.46 24.13
N PHE A 204 7.12 5.32 23.62
CA PHE A 204 7.58 4.16 24.39
C PHE A 204 8.96 3.65 23.93
N THR A 205 9.74 4.50 23.25
CA THR A 205 11.13 4.21 22.80
C THR A 205 12.09 5.24 23.33
#